data_AF-A0A7S1GVY2-F1
#
_entry.id   AF-A0A7S1GVY2-F1
#
_cell.length_a   1.000
_cell.length_b   1.000
_cell.length_c   1.000
_cell.angle_alpha   90.00
_cell.angle_beta   90.00
_cell.angle_gamma   90.00
#
_symmetry.space_group_name_H-M   'P 1'
#
loop_
_entity.id
_entity.type
_entity.pdbx_description
1 polymer ?
#
loop_
_entity_poly.entity_id
_entity_poly.type
_entity_poly.pdbx_seq_one_letter_code
_entity_poly.pdbx_strand_id
1 'polypeptide(L)'
;GRVPFVSTNDVVTSSFFNAVKGRVMVMTVNVRGRLQGFMDGDAGDYQTVIPYDPDSYKLPDTIRMSITDGPPFSRKTEDGRPPRALPGCCETSTMRWGMLT
;
A
#
# COMPACT_ATOMS: atom_id res chain seq x y z
N GLY A 1 -12.50 -13.35 7.90
CA GLY A 1 -11.41 -12.55 7.32
C GLY A 1 -10.68 -11.84 8.43
N ARG A 2 -9.43 -11.41 8.22
CA ARG A 2 -8.64 -10.69 9.24
C ARG A 2 -9.07 -9.23 9.39
N VAL A 3 -9.88 -8.74 8.45
CA VAL A 3 -10.49 -7.39 8.40
C VAL A 3 -12.02 -7.50 8.30
N PRO A 4 -12.76 -6.48 8.78
CA PRO A 4 -14.23 -6.50 8.74
C PRO A 4 -14.81 -6.43 7.32
N PHE A 5 -14.07 -5.83 6.37
CA PHE A 5 -14.42 -5.85 4.95
C PHE A 5 -13.18 -5.67 4.07
N VAL A 6 -13.31 -6.06 2.81
CA VAL A 6 -12.34 -5.85 1.73
C VAL A 6 -13.04 -5.07 0.62
N SER A 7 -12.38 -4.06 0.07
CA SER A 7 -12.92 -3.22 -1.01
C SER A 7 -12.46 -3.73 -2.36
N THR A 8 -13.15 -3.27 -3.41
CA THR A 8 -12.71 -3.46 -4.78
C THR A 8 -11.27 -2.98 -4.99
N ASN A 9 -10.88 -1.85 -4.39
CA ASN A 9 -9.51 -1.33 -4.51
C ASN A 9 -8.48 -2.30 -3.92
N ASP A 10 -8.78 -2.92 -2.77
CA ASP A 10 -7.87 -3.90 -2.14
C ASP A 10 -7.69 -5.14 -3.03
N VAL A 11 -8.79 -5.62 -3.64
CA VAL A 11 -8.78 -6.78 -4.54
C VAL A 11 -8.01 -6.48 -5.82
N VAL A 12 -8.27 -5.33 -6.46
CA VAL A 12 -7.60 -4.92 -7.70
C VAL A 12 -6.12 -4.68 -7.46
N THR A 13 -5.76 -3.97 -6.38
CA THR A 13 -4.36 -3.71 -6.01
C THR A 13 -3.61 -5.03 -5.82
N SER A 14 -4.13 -5.93 -4.98
CA SER A 14 -3.50 -7.21 -4.72
C SER A 14 -3.37 -8.05 -6.01
N SER A 15 -4.44 -8.11 -6.82
CA SER A 15 -4.45 -8.89 -8.06
C SER A 15 -3.46 -8.36 -9.09
N PHE A 16 -3.43 -7.04 -9.29
CA PHE A 16 -2.50 -6.39 -10.21
C PHE A 16 -1.04 -6.57 -9.75
N PHE A 17 -0.76 -6.39 -8.45
CA PHE A 17 0.60 -6.51 -7.93
C PHE A 17 1.13 -7.95 -8.02
N ASN A 18 0.27 -8.94 -7.75
CA ASN A 18 0.60 -10.36 -7.96
C ASN A 18 0.82 -10.71 -9.44
N ALA A 19 0.07 -10.11 -10.36
CA ALA A 19 0.22 -10.36 -11.79
C ALA A 19 1.54 -9.81 -12.34
N VAL A 20 1.93 -8.60 -11.93
CA VAL A 20 3.17 -7.94 -12.37
C VAL A 20 4.41 -8.50 -11.68
N LYS A 21 4.26 -9.09 -10.48
CA LYS A 21 5.35 -9.66 -9.67
C LYS A 21 6.46 -8.63 -9.40
N GLY A 22 6.07 -7.37 -9.19
CA GLY A 22 7.01 -6.31 -8.87
C GLY A 22 7.68 -6.58 -7.52
N ARG A 23 8.98 -6.26 -7.44
CA ARG A 23 9.74 -6.38 -6.19
C ARG A 23 9.32 -5.31 -5.18
N VAL A 24 8.97 -4.13 -5.68
CA VAL A 24 8.31 -3.05 -4.96
C VAL A 24 7.16 -2.57 -5.82
N MET A 25 5.98 -2.50 -5.22
CA MET A 25 4.78 -1.94 -5.84
C MET A 25 4.26 -0.82 -4.97
N VAL A 26 3.72 0.23 -5.56
CA VAL A 26 3.27 1.41 -4.80
C VAL A 26 1.78 1.65 -5.02
N MET A 27 1.05 1.90 -3.94
CA MET A 27 -0.33 2.37 -3.98
C MET A 27 -0.40 3.74 -3.34
N THR A 28 -1.06 4.65 -4.04
CA THR A 28 -1.27 6.01 -3.56
C THR A 28 -2.54 6.08 -2.70
N VAL A 29 -2.49 6.86 -1.63
CA VAL A 29 -3.58 6.98 -0.66
C VAL A 29 -3.89 8.46 -0.43
N ASN A 30 -5.15 8.82 -0.63
CA ASN A 30 -5.65 10.15 -0.28
C ASN A 30 -5.62 10.35 1.24
N VAL A 31 -4.98 11.43 1.70
CA VAL A 31 -4.87 11.77 3.12
C VAL A 31 -5.84 12.88 3.56
N ARG A 32 -6.65 13.43 2.66
CA ARG A 32 -7.77 14.33 3.03
C ARG A 32 -8.72 13.61 3.97
N GLY A 33 -9.16 14.31 5.01
CA GLY A 33 -9.99 13.76 6.08
C GLY A 33 -9.30 12.70 6.96
N ARG A 34 -8.02 12.39 6.72
CA ARG A 34 -7.23 11.41 7.50
C ARG A 34 -6.13 12.03 8.34
N LEU A 35 -5.76 13.28 8.05
CA LEU A 35 -4.79 14.08 8.79
C LEU A 35 -5.45 15.38 9.23
N GLN A 36 -5.06 15.88 10.42
CA GLN A 36 -5.60 17.13 10.95
C GLN A 36 -5.26 18.30 10.01
N GLY A 37 -6.27 19.12 9.69
CA GLY A 37 -6.10 20.32 8.88
C GLY A 37 -6.13 20.10 7.37
N PHE A 38 -6.39 18.87 6.90
CA PHE A 38 -6.54 18.56 5.47
C PHE A 38 -7.96 18.07 5.18
N MET A 39 -8.73 18.89 4.49
CA MET A 39 -10.15 18.70 4.23
C MET A 39 -10.40 18.34 2.76
N ASP A 40 -11.59 17.80 2.48
CA ASP A 40 -11.96 17.36 1.13
C ASP A 40 -11.97 18.50 0.09
N GLY A 41 -12.23 19.73 0.53
CA GLY A 41 -12.25 20.93 -0.31
C GLY A 41 -10.89 21.54 -0.60
N ASP A 42 -9.81 21.02 0.00
CA ASP A 42 -8.49 21.62 -0.14
C ASP A 42 -7.89 21.36 -1.55
N ALA A 43 -7.49 22.44 -2.20
CA ALA A 43 -6.80 22.41 -3.48
C ALA A 43 -5.33 22.04 -3.29
N GLY A 44 -4.85 21.05 -4.05
CA GLY A 44 -3.47 20.57 -3.97
C GLY A 44 -3.37 19.05 -4.05
N ASP A 45 -2.13 18.56 -3.94
CA ASP A 45 -1.84 17.13 -3.88
C ASP A 45 -1.73 16.67 -2.42
N TYR A 46 -2.74 15.93 -1.97
CA TYR A 46 -2.84 15.40 -0.61
C TYR A 46 -2.85 13.89 -0.67
N GLN A 47 -1.72 13.35 -1.10
CA GLN A 47 -1.53 11.93 -1.20
C GLN A 47 -0.25 11.48 -0.49
N THR A 48 -0.27 10.24 -0.04
CA THR A 48 0.92 9.54 0.41
C THR A 48 1.02 8.21 -0.32
N VAL A 49 2.19 7.59 -0.28
CA VAL A 49 2.46 6.36 -1.00
C VAL A 49 2.81 5.26 -0.01
N ILE A 50 2.12 4.14 -0.12
CA ILE A 50 2.46 2.93 0.63
C ILE A 50 3.23 2.01 -0.34
N PRO A 51 4.53 1.77 -0.10
CA PRO A 51 5.25 0.74 -0.82
C PRO A 51 4.83 -0.64 -0.30
N TYR A 52 4.78 -1.64 -1.17
CA TYR A 52 4.49 -3.03 -0.87
C TYR A 52 5.57 -3.93 -1.46
N ASP A 53 5.91 -4.95 -0.71
CA ASP A 53 6.71 -6.10 -1.15
C ASP A 53 5.78 -7.30 -1.44
N PRO A 54 6.31 -8.39 -2.02
CA PRO A 54 5.50 -9.58 -2.33
C PRO A 54 4.74 -10.19 -1.14
N ASP A 55 5.21 -10.03 0.09
CA ASP A 55 4.53 -10.59 1.27
C ASP A 55 3.36 -9.71 1.71
N SER A 56 3.44 -8.40 1.43
CA SER A 56 2.47 -7.41 1.87
C SER A 56 1.37 -7.11 0.84
N TYR A 57 1.59 -7.40 -0.44
CA TYR A 57 0.52 -7.33 -1.46
C TYR A 57 -0.14 -8.67 -1.82
N LYS A 58 0.31 -9.76 -1.23
CA LYS A 58 -0.15 -11.12 -1.55
C LYS A 58 -1.65 -11.29 -1.43
N LEU A 59 -2.27 -10.68 -0.42
CA LEU A 59 -3.70 -10.80 -0.13
C LEU A 59 -4.39 -9.43 -0.09
N PRO A 60 -5.65 -9.32 -0.52
CA PRO A 60 -6.43 -8.09 -0.35
C PRO A 60 -6.56 -7.64 1.12
N ASP A 61 -6.67 -8.60 2.05
CA ASP A 61 -6.74 -8.32 3.49
C ASP A 61 -5.53 -7.52 3.97
N THR A 62 -4.31 -7.82 3.50
CA THR A 62 -3.09 -7.11 3.94
C THR A 62 -3.00 -5.70 3.37
N ILE A 63 -3.52 -5.46 2.16
CA ILE A 63 -3.71 -4.12 1.60
C ILE A 63 -4.71 -3.32 2.45
N ARG A 64 -5.80 -3.96 2.89
CA ARG A 64 -6.75 -3.27 3.76
C ARG A 64 -6.13 -2.91 5.11
N MET A 65 -5.41 -3.84 5.72
CA MET A 65 -4.82 -3.60 7.04
C MET A 65 -3.80 -2.44 7.00
N SER A 66 -3.07 -2.25 5.90
CA SER A 66 -2.07 -1.17 5.81
C SER A 66 -2.68 0.24 5.76
N ILE A 67 -3.91 0.38 5.29
CA ILE A 67 -4.63 1.67 5.20
C ILE A 67 -5.58 1.94 6.36
N THR A 68 -5.99 0.90 7.10
CA THR A 68 -7.00 1.01 8.17
C THR A 68 -6.45 1.68 9.43
N ASP A 69 -5.17 1.45 9.75
CA ASP A 69 -4.53 2.00 10.95
C ASP A 69 -4.34 3.53 10.90
N GLY A 70 -4.59 4.15 9.74
CA GLY A 70 -4.38 5.58 9.52
C GLY A 70 -2.89 5.96 9.41
N PRO A 71 -2.60 7.27 9.28
CA PRO A 71 -1.23 7.77 9.25
C PRO A 71 -0.54 7.65 10.64
N PRO A 72 0.74 7.24 10.73
CA PRO A 72 1.59 6.80 9.62
C PRO A 72 1.21 5.39 9.13
N PHE A 73 0.95 5.28 7.82
CA PHE A 73 0.58 4.01 7.21
C PHE A 73 1.76 3.03 7.23
N SER A 74 1.47 1.77 7.54
CA SER A 74 2.48 0.73 7.67
C SER A 74 2.09 -0.52 6.88
N ARG A 75 3.03 -1.09 6.14
CA ARG A 75 2.87 -2.39 5.48
C ARG A 75 2.50 -3.47 6.51
N LYS A 76 1.65 -4.41 6.09
CA LYS A 76 1.23 -5.56 6.88
C LYS A 76 1.51 -6.83 6.11
N THR A 77 1.81 -7.91 6.81
CA THR A 77 2.02 -9.24 6.24
C THR A 77 0.94 -10.20 6.74
N GLU A 78 0.72 -11.28 5.99
CA GLU A 78 -0.27 -12.31 6.33
C GLU A 78 -0.05 -12.90 7.73
N ASP A 79 1.21 -13.13 8.09
CA ASP A 79 1.62 -13.79 9.35
C ASP A 79 1.79 -12.80 10.52
N GLY A 80 1.51 -11.52 10.31
CA GLY A 80 1.70 -10.46 11.32
C GLY A 80 3.17 -10.14 11.63
N ARG A 81 4.12 -10.74 10.90
CA ARG A 81 5.55 -10.45 11.02
C ARG A 81 5.87 -9.06 10.47
N PRO A 82 6.92 -8.40 10.97
CA PRO A 82 7.37 -7.15 10.38
C PRO A 82 7.69 -7.36 8.88
N PRO A 83 7.24 -6.45 8.01
CA PRO A 83 7.56 -6.49 6.58
C PRO A 83 9.08 -6.53 6.37
N ARG A 84 9.52 -7.18 5.29
CA ARG A 84 10.94 -7.18 4.93
C ARG A 84 11.42 -5.75 4.69
N ALA A 85 12.70 -5.52 4.95
CA ALA A 85 13.33 -4.24 4.59
C ALA A 85 13.08 -3.98 3.10
N LEU A 86 12.73 -2.73 2.78
CA LEU A 86 12.63 -2.36 1.38
C LEU A 86 14.01 -2.48 0.74
N PRO A 87 14.04 -2.77 -0.56
CA PRO A 87 15.30 -2.91 -1.26
C PRO A 87 16.14 -1.64 -1.18
N GLY A 88 17.46 -1.80 -1.00
CA GLY A 88 18.38 -0.68 -0.98
C GLY A 88 18.57 -0.05 -2.37
N CYS A 89 19.41 0.99 -2.45
CA CYS A 89 19.71 1.73 -3.68
C CYS A 89 20.10 0.80 -4.85
N CYS A 90 21.04 -0.13 -4.61
CA CYS A 90 21.56 -1.02 -5.66
C CYS A 90 20.56 -2.06 -6.15
N GLU A 91 19.65 -2.52 -5.29
CA GLU A 91 18.63 -3.49 -5.71
C GLU A 91 17.53 -2.73 -6.47
N THR A 92 17.16 -1.54 -5.99
CA THR A 92 16.13 -0.65 -6.58
C THR A 92 16.40 -0.30 -8.04
N SER A 93 17.67 -0.09 -8.42
CA SER A 93 18.04 0.26 -9.81
C SER A 93 17.73 -0.85 -10.82
N THR A 94 17.55 -2.09 -10.37
CA THR A 94 17.28 -3.26 -11.22
C THR A 94 15.81 -3.70 -11.17
N MET A 95 14.95 -2.95 -10.47
CA MET A 95 13.59 -3.38 -10.21
C MET A 95 12.60 -3.06 -11.31
N ARG A 96 11.62 -3.95 -11.44
CA ARG A 96 10.36 -3.65 -12.12
C ARG A 96 9.44 -2.92 -11.15
N TRP A 97 9.10 -1.69 -11.50
CA TRP A 97 8.18 -0.84 -10.76
C TRP A 97 6.78 -0.91 -11.35
N GLY A 98 5.77 -0.87 -10.49
CA GLY A 98 4.39 -0.66 -10.90
C GLY A 98 3.66 0.17 -9.84
N MET A 99 2.71 0.97 -10.32
CA MET A 99 1.97 1.93 -9.52
C MET A 99 0.48 1.77 -9.80
N LEU A 100 -0.32 1.87 -8.73
CA LEU A 100 -1.77 2.02 -8.80
C LEU A 100 -2.17 3.34 -8.12
N THR A 101 -2.85 4.20 -8.85
CA THR A 101 -3.33 5.53 -8.42
C THR A 101 -4.83 5.55 -8.23
#